data_AF-A0A517ZHW1-F1
#
_entry.id   AF-A0A517ZHW1-F1
#
_cell.length_a   1.000
_cell.length_b   1.000
_cell.length_c   1.000
_cell.angle_alpha   90.00
_cell.angle_beta   90.00
_cell.angle_gamma   90.00
#
_symmetry.space_group_name_H-M   'P 1'
#
loop_
_entity.id
_entity.type
_entity.pdbx_description
1 polymer ?
#
loop_
_entity_poly.entity_id
_entity_poly.type
_entity_poly.pdbx_seq_one_letter_code
_entity_poly.pdbx_strand_id
1 'polypeptide(L)'
;MRIAHTVSLCLVVVVVTATPLSAQLVQRKQDFSRDPGWDHFQNRIVGTEMPLVVQDFGWRETNFTESGPGEIGGRVENSRRQAYYAIPLGKPLSFDDHLSASGKLTIKHIGLRGVGYIGFFNSQRHTWRVWSSMAFRIWEEDNLGQIMFDWMSSDWQARGAETAILLAADGKVHTWSFEYDPDAKDDPVWRDEALKKLITSETGNGRPYELQGEEHLLTRLKALEPDVTAKQLRERLLKLRDQGLVEYFHRHNQHRWWKRPEAGQGHGRITLTFDDETPYVIWFDETIRQAPVSFDRFGLFNIARFGQHMELYLGDLTINGEKIELSQDPHWEGHNNESKYVEPNFHGMHSYGWSQTHWAGQKPGEIGGLFWRTEPHDPLFSYYADDVGELTLDDPISFSGTICFADGMTDAAAYFGYFNRDDHMTEFERDDTEADKLRTNRLGFYIADRTAVGYNLKPTVSTTDGQRAEADCGVFTPDRKQHRFTFDYDPHANEGIGRMTVSLDGVQQTFDLTPRMRKSGAKLNRFGLANIRSGGHSVEFYLDDLTYTARRSRAVKFIPQTRVKVPYPHEQAGRRY
;
A
#
# COMPACT_ATOMS: atom_id res chain seq x y z
N MET A 1 93.93 40.01 -7.63
CA MET A 1 92.74 40.59 -8.28
C MET A 1 92.41 39.80 -9.54
N ARG A 2 91.55 38.76 -9.44
CA ARG A 2 90.86 38.10 -10.56
C ARG A 2 89.54 37.54 -10.05
N ILE A 3 88.51 37.76 -10.85
CA ILE A 3 87.08 37.85 -10.53
C ILE A 3 86.46 36.45 -10.56
N ALA A 4 85.72 36.06 -9.52
CA ALA A 4 84.88 34.86 -9.52
C ALA A 4 83.52 35.20 -10.17
N HIS A 5 83.15 34.50 -11.25
CA HIS A 5 81.84 34.58 -11.88
C HIS A 5 80.94 33.49 -11.28
N THR A 6 79.91 33.89 -10.55
CA THR A 6 78.85 33.01 -10.07
C THR A 6 77.84 32.81 -11.20
N VAL A 7 77.81 31.62 -11.79
CA VAL A 7 76.78 31.21 -12.77
C VAL A 7 75.52 30.84 -11.99
N SER A 8 74.46 31.63 -12.15
CA SER A 8 73.15 31.35 -11.57
C SER A 8 72.40 30.33 -12.45
N LEU A 9 72.24 29.11 -11.95
CA LEU A 9 71.51 28.04 -12.62
C LEU A 9 70.00 28.24 -12.37
N CYS A 10 69.28 28.79 -13.36
CA CYS A 10 67.81 28.85 -13.33
C CYS A 10 67.23 27.44 -13.49
N LEU A 11 66.72 26.88 -12.39
CA LEU A 11 65.96 25.65 -12.38
C LEU A 11 64.55 25.94 -12.95
N VAL A 12 64.30 25.58 -14.21
CA VAL A 12 62.94 25.59 -14.77
C VAL A 12 62.20 24.38 -14.19
N VAL A 13 61.38 24.62 -13.16
CA VAL A 13 60.43 23.63 -12.66
C VAL A 13 59.26 23.57 -13.64
N VAL A 14 59.24 22.55 -14.50
CA VAL A 14 58.06 22.19 -15.28
C VAL A 14 57.05 21.57 -14.32
N VAL A 15 56.11 22.38 -13.85
CA VAL A 15 54.92 21.89 -13.15
C VAL A 15 54.05 21.19 -14.20
N VAL A 16 54.14 19.87 -14.29
CA VAL A 16 53.15 19.06 -15.00
C VAL A 16 51.87 19.13 -14.16
N THR A 17 50.96 20.02 -14.52
CA THR A 17 49.59 19.98 -14.02
C THR A 17 48.93 18.73 -14.59
N ALA A 18 48.94 17.64 -13.81
CA ALA A 18 48.07 16.51 -14.06
C ALA A 18 46.62 17.02 -13.92
N THR A 19 46.01 17.40 -15.05
CA THR A 19 44.57 17.59 -15.12
C THR A 19 43.94 16.25 -14.74
N PRO A 20 43.08 16.18 -13.71
CA PRO A 20 42.34 14.96 -13.46
C PRO A 20 41.53 14.67 -14.73
N LEU A 21 41.76 13.51 -15.36
CA LEU A 21 40.87 13.03 -16.40
C LEU A 21 39.47 12.96 -15.78
N SER A 22 38.61 13.93 -16.11
CA SER A 22 37.19 13.81 -15.84
C SER A 22 36.72 12.55 -16.57
N ALA A 23 36.26 11.54 -15.84
CA ALA A 23 35.81 10.30 -16.44
C ALA A 23 34.69 10.61 -17.44
N GLN A 24 34.79 10.06 -18.64
CA GLN A 24 33.77 10.26 -19.67
C GLN A 24 32.46 9.56 -19.28
N LEU A 25 31.32 10.15 -19.66
CA LEU A 25 30.02 9.49 -19.56
C LEU A 25 30.00 8.26 -20.48
N VAL A 26 29.50 7.15 -19.97
CA VAL A 26 29.36 5.89 -20.70
C VAL A 26 27.98 5.30 -20.47
N GLN A 27 27.44 4.62 -21.49
CA GLN A 27 26.28 3.75 -21.34
C GLN A 27 26.76 2.36 -20.88
N ARG A 28 26.22 1.87 -19.76
CA ARG A 28 26.42 0.53 -19.24
C ARG A 28 25.23 -0.33 -19.60
N LYS A 29 25.48 -1.59 -19.96
CA LYS A 29 24.44 -2.59 -20.20
C LYS A 29 24.58 -3.72 -19.19
N GLN A 30 23.46 -4.15 -18.61
CA GLN A 30 23.37 -5.28 -17.69
C GLN A 30 22.19 -6.16 -18.10
N ASP A 31 22.51 -7.40 -18.46
CA ASP A 31 21.55 -8.47 -18.78
C ASP A 31 21.29 -9.41 -17.58
N PHE A 32 21.93 -9.12 -16.45
CA PHE A 32 21.87 -9.86 -15.19
C PHE A 32 22.02 -11.39 -15.29
N SER A 33 22.66 -11.90 -16.34
CA SER A 33 22.91 -13.34 -16.49
C SER A 33 23.78 -13.90 -15.34
N ARG A 34 24.42 -13.02 -14.58
CA ARG A 34 25.17 -13.26 -13.35
C ARG A 34 24.98 -12.07 -12.40
N ASP A 35 25.22 -12.28 -11.10
CA ASP A 35 25.25 -11.18 -10.13
C ASP A 35 26.32 -10.16 -10.56
N PRO A 36 25.96 -8.88 -10.78
CA PRO A 36 26.94 -7.85 -11.14
C PRO A 36 27.83 -7.44 -9.94
N GLY A 37 27.50 -7.88 -8.73
CA GLY A 37 28.26 -7.59 -7.51
C GLY A 37 28.14 -6.13 -7.07
N TRP A 38 26.94 -5.57 -7.20
CA TRP A 38 26.66 -4.17 -6.87
C TRP A 38 26.75 -3.88 -5.36
N ASP A 39 26.96 -2.60 -5.05
CA ASP A 39 26.92 -2.08 -3.69
C ASP A 39 25.52 -2.27 -3.11
N HIS A 40 25.45 -2.64 -1.84
CA HIS A 40 24.19 -3.01 -1.22
C HIS A 40 24.21 -2.82 0.29
N PHE A 41 23.02 -2.62 0.84
CA PHE A 41 22.81 -2.50 2.28
C PHE A 41 21.42 -3.03 2.62
N GLN A 42 21.33 -3.98 3.56
CA GLN A 42 20.09 -4.54 4.11
C GLN A 42 19.00 -4.97 3.11
N ASN A 43 19.36 -5.22 1.84
CA ASN A 43 18.43 -5.61 0.79
C ASN A 43 17.96 -7.07 0.89
N ARG A 44 18.73 -7.93 1.58
CA ARG A 44 18.42 -9.35 1.82
C ARG A 44 18.30 -9.64 3.31
N ILE A 45 17.09 -9.54 3.84
CA ILE A 45 16.76 -9.92 5.22
C ILE A 45 16.23 -11.35 5.23
N VAL A 46 16.73 -12.16 6.18
CA VAL A 46 16.25 -13.50 6.47
C VAL A 46 15.67 -13.50 7.87
N GLY A 47 14.40 -13.88 7.98
CA GLY A 47 13.74 -14.04 9.27
C GLY A 47 14.28 -15.22 10.07
N THR A 48 14.43 -15.03 11.37
CA THR A 48 14.65 -16.11 12.36
C THR A 48 13.45 -16.19 13.28
N GLU A 49 13.20 -17.35 13.89
CA GLU A 49 12.08 -17.55 14.84
C GLU A 49 10.70 -17.34 14.18
N MET A 50 10.60 -17.60 12.87
CA MET A 50 9.35 -17.43 12.12
C MET A 50 8.25 -18.34 12.68
N PRO A 51 7.05 -17.81 12.97
CA PRO A 51 5.96 -18.61 13.53
C PRO A 51 5.40 -19.60 12.50
N LEU A 52 4.81 -20.67 13.01
CA LEU A 52 3.95 -21.55 12.22
C LEU A 52 2.58 -20.90 12.06
N VAL A 53 2.17 -20.68 10.81
CA VAL A 53 0.80 -20.31 10.46
C VAL A 53 -0.01 -21.59 10.32
N VAL A 54 -1.18 -21.62 10.93
CA VAL A 54 -2.15 -22.71 10.85
C VAL A 54 -3.48 -22.14 10.37
N GLN A 55 -3.81 -22.44 9.13
CA GLN A 55 -5.18 -22.29 8.63
C GLN A 55 -5.91 -23.60 8.89
N ASP A 56 -7.03 -23.52 9.59
CA ASP A 56 -7.89 -24.66 9.90
C ASP A 56 -9.33 -24.20 9.96
N PHE A 57 -9.89 -23.88 8.79
CA PHE A 57 -11.25 -23.40 8.64
C PHE A 57 -11.92 -23.96 7.40
N GLY A 58 -13.24 -24.06 7.43
CA GLY A 58 -14.07 -24.62 6.37
C GLY A 58 -15.43 -25.03 6.90
N TRP A 59 -16.10 -25.98 6.26
CA TRP A 59 -17.27 -26.62 6.87
C TRP A 59 -16.85 -27.47 8.07
N ARG A 60 -17.61 -27.39 9.16
CA ARG A 60 -17.39 -28.13 10.41
C ARG A 60 -18.71 -28.71 10.90
N GLU A 61 -18.68 -29.97 11.35
CA GLU A 61 -19.81 -30.64 12.01
C GLU A 61 -19.90 -30.16 13.48
N THR A 62 -20.22 -28.88 13.66
CA THR A 62 -20.37 -28.18 14.94
C THR A 62 -21.69 -27.42 14.99
N ASN A 63 -22.04 -26.87 16.15
CA ASN A 63 -23.27 -26.09 16.34
C ASN A 63 -23.05 -24.89 17.29
N PHE A 64 -21.97 -24.12 17.08
CA PHE A 64 -21.63 -22.96 17.90
C PHE A 64 -22.52 -21.73 17.65
N THR A 65 -23.23 -21.70 16.53
CA THR A 65 -24.18 -20.67 16.09
C THR A 65 -25.63 -21.05 16.37
N GLU A 66 -25.87 -22.25 16.92
CA GLU A 66 -27.22 -22.77 17.19
C GLU A 66 -28.10 -22.79 15.93
N SER A 67 -27.52 -23.18 14.80
CA SER A 67 -28.18 -23.19 13.48
C SER A 67 -28.48 -24.59 12.95
N GLY A 68 -27.89 -25.64 13.53
CA GLY A 68 -28.00 -27.00 13.01
C GLY A 68 -26.70 -27.79 13.13
N PRO A 69 -26.57 -28.94 12.46
CA PRO A 69 -25.43 -29.84 12.67
C PRO A 69 -24.15 -29.42 11.92
N GLY A 70 -24.15 -28.33 11.15
CA GLY A 70 -22.94 -27.86 10.46
C GLY A 70 -22.90 -26.36 10.18
N GLU A 71 -21.67 -25.85 10.08
CA GLU A 71 -21.32 -24.42 10.09
C GLU A 71 -20.07 -24.16 9.24
N ILE A 72 -19.88 -22.91 8.79
CA ILE A 72 -18.63 -22.48 8.15
C ILE A 72 -17.78 -21.74 9.16
N GLY A 73 -16.61 -22.25 9.51
CA GLY A 73 -15.80 -21.61 10.53
C GLY A 73 -14.51 -22.35 10.86
N GLY A 74 -13.90 -21.93 11.95
CA GLY A 74 -12.64 -22.45 12.48
C GLY A 74 -11.59 -21.36 12.63
N ARG A 75 -10.32 -21.79 12.66
CA ARG A 75 -9.16 -20.93 12.86
C ARG A 75 -8.74 -20.28 11.55
N VAL A 76 -8.91 -18.97 11.47
CA VAL A 76 -8.44 -18.12 10.37
C VAL A 76 -7.25 -17.31 10.88
N GLU A 77 -6.06 -17.60 10.35
CA GLU A 77 -4.83 -16.92 10.76
C GLU A 77 -4.45 -15.81 9.78
N ASN A 78 -4.07 -14.65 10.30
CA ASN A 78 -3.50 -13.58 9.49
C ASN A 78 -2.20 -14.08 8.86
N SER A 79 -2.09 -13.97 7.54
CA SER A 79 -0.85 -14.27 6.83
C SER A 79 -0.87 -13.62 5.47
N ARG A 80 0.31 -13.31 4.92
CA ARG A 80 0.41 -12.81 3.55
C ARG A 80 0.03 -13.83 2.49
N ARG A 81 -0.04 -15.12 2.82
CA ARG A 81 -0.59 -16.12 1.91
C ARG A 81 -2.10 -16.11 2.00
N GLN A 82 -2.73 -15.95 0.85
CA GLN A 82 -4.16 -16.03 0.68
C GLN A 82 -4.69 -17.40 1.11
N ALA A 83 -5.75 -17.39 1.91
CA ALA A 83 -6.55 -18.54 2.27
C ALA A 83 -8.05 -18.19 2.25
N TYR A 84 -8.88 -19.10 1.75
CA TYR A 84 -10.33 -18.96 1.77
C TYR A 84 -11.06 -20.31 1.71
N TYR A 85 -12.29 -20.32 2.18
CA TYR A 85 -13.27 -21.38 1.95
C TYR A 85 -14.57 -20.72 1.53
N ALA A 86 -14.95 -20.90 0.26
CA ALA A 86 -15.93 -20.03 -0.39
C ALA A 86 -16.73 -20.73 -1.49
N ILE A 87 -17.98 -20.31 -1.67
CA ILE A 87 -18.82 -20.76 -2.78
C ILE A 87 -18.48 -20.01 -4.07
N PRO A 88 -18.26 -20.70 -5.20
CA PRO A 88 -18.19 -20.09 -6.53
C PRO A 88 -19.50 -19.40 -6.91
N LEU A 89 -19.41 -18.15 -7.36
CA LEU A 89 -20.54 -17.46 -7.99
C LEU A 89 -20.63 -17.94 -9.44
N GLY A 90 -21.81 -18.39 -9.88
CA GLY A 90 -22.01 -18.94 -11.23
C GLY A 90 -21.66 -17.96 -12.37
N LYS A 91 -21.59 -16.66 -12.07
CA LYS A 91 -20.98 -15.61 -12.88
C LYS A 91 -20.33 -14.57 -11.95
N PRO A 92 -19.30 -13.84 -12.40
CA PRO A 92 -18.80 -12.71 -11.63
C PRO A 92 -19.87 -11.63 -11.45
N LEU A 93 -19.95 -11.06 -10.25
CA LEU A 93 -20.81 -9.92 -9.90
C LEU A 93 -19.98 -8.63 -9.83
N SER A 94 -20.66 -7.49 -9.89
CA SER A 94 -20.08 -6.15 -9.96
C SER A 94 -20.76 -5.18 -8.99
N PHE A 95 -20.36 -3.90 -9.01
CA PHE A 95 -21.10 -2.84 -8.33
C PHE A 95 -22.44 -2.51 -9.01
N ASP A 96 -22.75 -3.08 -10.19
CA ASP A 96 -24.07 -2.96 -10.83
C ASP A 96 -25.08 -3.99 -10.32
N ASP A 97 -24.63 -5.02 -9.60
CA ASP A 97 -25.49 -6.08 -9.10
C ASP A 97 -25.97 -5.76 -7.68
N HIS A 98 -27.22 -6.11 -7.38
CA HIS A 98 -27.72 -6.17 -6.01
C HIS A 98 -27.01 -7.30 -5.26
N LEU A 99 -26.44 -7.03 -4.10
CA LEU A 99 -25.72 -8.02 -3.29
C LEU A 99 -26.31 -8.08 -1.89
N SER A 100 -26.51 -9.28 -1.36
CA SER A 100 -26.92 -9.43 0.03
C SER A 100 -26.37 -10.69 0.67
N ALA A 101 -26.12 -10.63 1.98
CA ALA A 101 -25.89 -11.82 2.77
C ALA A 101 -26.36 -11.62 4.20
N SER A 102 -26.77 -12.71 4.85
CA SER A 102 -27.16 -12.72 6.25
C SER A 102 -26.87 -14.07 6.88
N GLY A 103 -26.87 -14.10 8.21
CA GLY A 103 -26.76 -15.33 8.97
C GLY A 103 -26.52 -15.07 10.45
N LYS A 104 -25.98 -16.09 11.10
CA LYS A 104 -25.50 -16.04 12.47
C LYS A 104 -23.98 -16.06 12.51
N LEU A 105 -23.40 -15.41 13.51
CA LEU A 105 -21.97 -15.34 13.77
C LEU A 105 -21.69 -15.67 15.23
N THR A 106 -20.68 -16.49 15.48
CA THR A 106 -20.11 -16.71 16.81
C THR A 106 -18.60 -16.49 16.76
N ILE A 107 -18.03 -15.78 17.74
CA ILE A 107 -16.58 -15.59 17.88
C ILE A 107 -16.09 -16.35 19.11
N LYS A 108 -15.08 -17.20 18.93
CA LYS A 108 -14.50 -18.07 19.96
C LYS A 108 -13.10 -17.64 20.39
N HIS A 109 -12.37 -16.98 19.50
CA HIS A 109 -11.03 -16.45 19.80
C HIS A 109 -10.74 -15.21 18.97
N ILE A 110 -10.06 -14.25 19.59
CA ILE A 110 -9.47 -13.07 18.94
C ILE A 110 -8.03 -12.97 19.42
N GLY A 111 -7.09 -13.23 18.53
CA GLY A 111 -5.67 -13.00 18.77
C GLY A 111 -5.26 -11.57 18.44
N LEU A 112 -4.08 -11.16 18.88
CA LEU A 112 -3.52 -9.84 18.63
C LEU A 112 -3.54 -9.49 17.13
N ARG A 113 -4.17 -8.36 16.77
CA ARG A 113 -4.38 -7.91 15.37
C ARG A 113 -5.09 -8.94 14.50
N GLY A 114 -5.80 -9.91 15.08
CA GLY A 114 -6.52 -10.96 14.36
C GLY A 114 -7.60 -10.35 13.47
N VAL A 115 -7.74 -10.87 12.26
CA VAL A 115 -8.76 -10.43 11.30
C VAL A 115 -9.32 -11.62 10.53
N GLY A 116 -10.60 -11.54 10.22
CA GLY A 116 -11.34 -12.52 9.44
C GLY A 116 -12.41 -11.79 8.66
N TYR A 117 -12.51 -12.11 7.38
CA TYR A 117 -13.44 -11.47 6.46
C TYR A 117 -14.56 -12.42 6.07
N ILE A 118 -15.75 -11.85 5.93
CA ILE A 118 -16.94 -12.52 5.42
C ILE A 118 -17.55 -11.63 4.34
N GLY A 119 -17.71 -12.15 3.13
CA GLY A 119 -18.36 -11.42 2.04
C GLY A 119 -17.95 -11.84 0.64
N PHE A 120 -18.18 -10.94 -0.31
CA PHE A 120 -17.89 -11.13 -1.74
C PHE A 120 -16.47 -10.71 -2.07
N PHE A 121 -15.75 -11.49 -2.86
CA PHE A 121 -14.37 -11.19 -3.26
C PHE A 121 -14.00 -11.83 -4.59
N ASN A 122 -12.82 -11.44 -5.11
CA ASN A 122 -12.18 -12.08 -6.24
C ASN A 122 -11.13 -13.11 -5.76
N SER A 123 -11.29 -14.36 -6.19
CA SER A 123 -10.43 -15.48 -5.80
C SER A 123 -8.99 -15.38 -6.31
N GLN A 124 -8.69 -14.53 -7.29
CA GLN A 124 -7.37 -14.50 -7.91
C GLN A 124 -6.31 -13.81 -7.04
N ARG A 125 -6.71 -12.92 -6.13
CA ARG A 125 -5.75 -12.12 -5.37
C ARG A 125 -6.30 -11.52 -4.07
N HIS A 126 -5.62 -11.79 -2.96
CA HIS A 126 -5.82 -11.07 -1.71
C HIS A 126 -4.69 -10.08 -1.43
N THR A 127 -5.05 -8.97 -0.80
CA THR A 127 -4.12 -7.96 -0.29
C THR A 127 -4.64 -7.52 1.08
N TRP A 128 -3.96 -6.65 1.81
CA TRP A 128 -4.45 -6.28 3.14
C TRP A 128 -5.77 -5.48 3.09
N ARG A 129 -6.00 -4.71 2.03
CA ARG A 129 -7.36 -4.37 1.60
C ARG A 129 -7.69 -5.37 0.49
N VAL A 130 -8.60 -6.29 0.75
CA VAL A 130 -8.78 -7.42 -0.17
C VAL A 130 -9.17 -6.88 -1.55
N TRP A 131 -8.45 -7.33 -2.58
CA TRP A 131 -8.59 -6.76 -3.92
C TRP A 131 -9.91 -7.22 -4.53
N SER A 132 -10.62 -6.31 -5.18
CA SER A 132 -11.90 -6.61 -5.82
C SER A 132 -12.86 -7.33 -4.86
N SER A 133 -13.16 -6.70 -3.72
CA SER A 133 -14.01 -7.26 -2.65
C SER A 133 -15.07 -6.30 -2.13
N MET A 134 -16.12 -6.84 -1.53
CA MET A 134 -17.12 -6.16 -0.72
C MET A 134 -17.48 -7.08 0.44
N ALA A 135 -17.00 -6.74 1.64
CA ALA A 135 -17.07 -7.64 2.78
C ALA A 135 -17.03 -6.85 4.09
N PHE A 136 -17.56 -7.45 5.14
CA PHE A 136 -17.21 -7.01 6.49
C PHE A 136 -16.05 -7.84 7.03
N ARG A 137 -15.21 -7.20 7.83
CA ARG A 137 -14.18 -7.85 8.63
C ARG A 137 -14.48 -7.68 10.11
N ILE A 138 -14.11 -8.69 10.87
CA ILE A 138 -13.95 -8.57 12.32
C ILE A 138 -12.47 -8.26 12.55
N TRP A 139 -12.18 -7.14 13.20
CA TRP A 139 -10.83 -6.65 13.46
C TRP A 139 -10.59 -6.57 14.96
N GLU A 140 -9.47 -7.09 15.45
CA GLU A 140 -9.10 -6.96 16.87
C GLU A 140 -8.83 -5.50 17.26
N GLU A 141 -9.66 -4.98 18.17
CA GLU A 141 -9.52 -3.68 18.83
C GLU A 141 -9.80 -3.87 20.32
N ASP A 142 -8.81 -3.59 21.18
CA ASP A 142 -8.91 -3.69 22.64
C ASP A 142 -9.42 -5.06 23.15
N ASN A 143 -8.98 -6.17 22.54
CA ASN A 143 -9.46 -7.54 22.79
C ASN A 143 -10.92 -7.81 22.41
N LEU A 144 -11.56 -6.90 21.67
CA LEU A 144 -12.87 -7.08 21.07
C LEU A 144 -12.75 -7.19 19.55
N GLY A 145 -13.78 -7.75 18.92
CA GLY A 145 -13.91 -7.83 17.48
C GLY A 145 -14.73 -6.66 16.99
N GLN A 146 -14.06 -5.62 16.50
CA GLN A 146 -14.73 -4.50 15.85
C GLN A 146 -15.19 -4.92 14.46
N ILE A 147 -16.48 -4.75 14.16
CA ILE A 147 -16.97 -4.94 12.81
C ILE A 147 -16.57 -3.72 11.97
N MET A 148 -15.94 -3.97 10.83
CA MET A 148 -15.64 -2.94 9.83
C MET A 148 -16.19 -3.43 8.49
N PHE A 149 -16.70 -2.52 7.66
CA PHE A 149 -17.14 -2.87 6.32
C PHE A 149 -16.20 -2.22 5.31
N ASP A 150 -15.60 -3.00 4.41
CA ASP A 150 -14.66 -2.50 3.41
C ASP A 150 -15.06 -2.96 2.01
N TRP A 151 -14.72 -2.15 1.02
CA TRP A 151 -14.74 -2.55 -0.38
C TRP A 151 -13.52 -2.02 -1.12
N MET A 152 -13.17 -2.71 -2.20
CA MET A 152 -12.10 -2.32 -3.10
C MET A 152 -12.44 -2.76 -4.52
N SER A 153 -12.20 -1.89 -5.50
CA SER A 153 -12.33 -2.18 -6.93
C SER A 153 -11.08 -2.88 -7.48
N SER A 154 -11.17 -3.39 -8.71
CA SER A 154 -10.06 -4.03 -9.44
C SER A 154 -8.94 -3.04 -9.81
N ASP A 155 -9.25 -1.76 -9.94
CA ASP A 155 -8.29 -0.66 -10.09
C ASP A 155 -7.94 0.01 -8.74
N TRP A 156 -8.16 -0.70 -7.62
CA TRP A 156 -7.64 -0.38 -6.28
C TRP A 156 -8.24 0.84 -5.59
N GLN A 157 -9.39 1.31 -6.04
CA GLN A 157 -10.19 2.27 -5.31
C GLN A 157 -10.78 1.58 -4.09
N ALA A 158 -10.38 2.00 -2.90
CA ALA A 158 -10.81 1.37 -1.66
C ALA A 158 -11.33 2.36 -0.65
N ARG A 159 -12.43 1.97 -0.01
CA ARG A 159 -13.02 2.68 1.13
C ARG A 159 -13.62 1.66 2.09
N GLY A 160 -13.98 2.15 3.26
CA GLY A 160 -14.64 1.36 4.28
C GLY A 160 -15.09 2.22 5.43
N ALA A 161 -15.83 1.63 6.35
CA ALA A 161 -16.27 2.25 7.58
C ALA A 161 -15.91 1.37 8.77
N GLU A 162 -15.28 1.97 9.78
CA GLU A 162 -15.13 1.37 11.10
C GLU A 162 -16.42 1.62 11.89
N THR A 163 -17.07 0.56 12.37
CA THR A 163 -18.34 0.66 13.09
C THR A 163 -18.12 0.73 14.60
N ALA A 164 -19.12 1.14 15.38
CA ALA A 164 -19.08 1.03 16.83
C ALA A 164 -19.55 -0.36 17.34
N ILE A 165 -19.72 -1.34 16.46
CA ILE A 165 -20.09 -2.71 16.82
C ILE A 165 -18.84 -3.42 17.30
N LEU A 166 -18.81 -3.76 18.59
CA LEU A 166 -17.71 -4.46 19.26
C LEU A 166 -18.24 -5.77 19.84
N LEU A 167 -17.71 -6.89 19.35
CA LEU A 167 -18.15 -8.23 19.75
C LEU A 167 -17.08 -8.92 20.61
N ALA A 168 -17.48 -9.56 21.70
CA ALA A 168 -16.56 -10.34 22.52
C ALA A 168 -16.32 -11.74 21.93
N ALA A 169 -15.16 -12.33 22.23
CA ALA A 169 -14.88 -13.73 21.95
C ALA A 169 -15.47 -14.67 23.02
N ASP A 170 -16.74 -14.47 23.38
CA ASP A 170 -17.42 -15.19 24.48
C ASP A 170 -18.26 -16.38 23.98
N GLY A 171 -18.32 -16.59 22.67
CA GLY A 171 -19.15 -17.61 22.05
C GLY A 171 -20.63 -17.23 21.95
N LYS A 172 -21.02 -15.98 22.23
CA LYS A 172 -22.37 -15.49 22.01
C LYS A 172 -22.71 -15.56 20.52
N VAL A 173 -23.95 -15.97 20.24
CA VAL A 173 -24.53 -15.97 18.90
C VAL A 173 -25.04 -14.56 18.58
N HIS A 174 -24.57 -14.02 17.46
CA HIS A 174 -25.00 -12.75 16.90
C HIS A 174 -25.75 -12.98 15.58
N THR A 175 -26.78 -12.18 15.33
CA THR A 175 -27.42 -12.13 14.00
C THR A 175 -26.80 -11.01 13.20
N TRP A 176 -26.62 -11.22 11.90
CA TRP A 176 -26.07 -10.21 11.01
C TRP A 176 -26.72 -10.23 9.64
N SER A 177 -26.73 -9.08 8.99
CA SER A 177 -27.08 -8.95 7.57
C SER A 177 -26.35 -7.76 6.96
N PHE A 178 -26.02 -7.87 5.67
CA PHE A 178 -25.77 -6.71 4.85
C PHE A 178 -26.49 -6.79 3.51
N GLU A 179 -26.83 -5.64 2.99
CA GLU A 179 -27.45 -5.44 1.68
C GLU A 179 -26.76 -4.27 0.98
N TYR A 180 -26.42 -4.47 -0.29
CA TYR A 180 -25.98 -3.45 -1.21
C TYR A 180 -27.06 -3.26 -2.28
N ASP A 181 -27.70 -2.09 -2.24
CA ASP A 181 -28.62 -1.61 -3.26
C ASP A 181 -27.85 -0.67 -4.21
N PRO A 182 -27.48 -1.12 -5.43
CA PRO A 182 -26.78 -0.30 -6.42
C PRO A 182 -27.63 0.86 -6.95
N ASP A 183 -28.96 0.83 -6.81
CA ASP A 183 -29.86 1.84 -7.37
C ASP A 183 -30.27 2.90 -6.35
N ALA A 184 -29.97 2.69 -5.06
CA ALA A 184 -30.23 3.64 -3.99
C ALA A 184 -29.58 4.99 -4.26
N LYS A 185 -30.37 6.06 -4.15
CA LYS A 185 -29.93 7.46 -4.33
C LYS A 185 -30.07 8.22 -3.03
N ASP A 186 -29.10 9.08 -2.76
CA ASP A 186 -29.17 10.00 -1.65
C ASP A 186 -30.17 11.14 -1.93
N ASP A 187 -30.60 11.84 -0.88
CA ASP A 187 -31.36 13.08 -1.00
C ASP A 187 -30.42 14.24 -0.65
N PRO A 188 -29.92 15.02 -1.62
CA PRO A 188 -28.95 16.08 -1.35
C PRO A 188 -29.53 17.29 -0.60
N VAL A 189 -30.83 17.32 -0.31
CA VAL A 189 -31.49 18.48 0.33
C VAL A 189 -31.19 18.53 1.83
N TRP A 190 -30.27 19.40 2.24
CA TRP A 190 -30.05 19.72 3.64
C TRP A 190 -31.26 20.43 4.26
N ARG A 191 -31.96 19.74 5.17
CA ARG A 191 -33.09 20.32 5.94
C ARG A 191 -32.66 20.86 7.30
N ASP A 192 -31.57 20.33 7.84
CA ASP A 192 -31.00 20.75 9.11
C ASP A 192 -29.94 21.85 8.90
N GLU A 193 -30.38 23.10 8.86
CA GLU A 193 -29.51 24.25 8.61
C GLU A 193 -28.49 24.51 9.73
N ALA A 194 -28.76 24.06 10.96
CA ALA A 194 -27.80 24.16 12.06
C ALA A 194 -26.64 23.18 11.82
N LEU A 195 -26.94 21.89 11.60
CA LEU A 195 -25.91 20.88 11.37
C LEU A 195 -25.16 21.10 10.05
N LYS A 196 -25.84 21.60 9.00
CA LYS A 196 -25.17 22.01 7.75
C LYS A 196 -24.05 23.04 7.98
N LYS A 197 -24.23 23.96 8.93
CA LYS A 197 -23.22 24.98 9.26
C LYS A 197 -22.12 24.44 10.17
N LEU A 198 -22.44 23.49 11.04
CA LEU A 198 -21.53 23.01 12.08
C LEU A 198 -20.63 21.86 11.64
N ILE A 199 -21.16 20.91 10.84
CA ILE A 199 -20.42 19.73 10.39
C ILE A 199 -19.33 20.17 9.41
N THR A 200 -18.12 19.68 9.66
CA THR A 200 -16.94 20.00 8.86
C THR A 200 -16.98 19.33 7.49
N SER A 201 -16.29 19.94 6.51
CA SER A 201 -15.99 19.30 5.22
C SER A 201 -14.61 18.64 5.22
N GLU A 202 -13.85 18.77 6.32
CA GLU A 202 -12.57 18.10 6.50
C GLU A 202 -12.80 16.59 6.68
N THR A 203 -12.32 15.79 5.73
CA THR A 203 -12.53 14.33 5.67
C THR A 203 -11.29 13.55 6.08
N GLY A 204 -11.46 12.35 6.64
CA GLY A 204 -10.39 11.35 6.77
C GLY A 204 -9.62 11.34 8.10
N ASN A 205 -8.76 10.33 8.25
CA ASN A 205 -7.95 10.08 9.45
C ASN A 205 -6.82 11.12 9.60
N GLY A 206 -6.56 11.59 10.83
CA GLY A 206 -5.51 12.57 11.12
C GLY A 206 -5.85 14.05 10.82
N ARG A 207 -7.05 14.35 10.30
CA ARG A 207 -7.62 15.71 10.34
C ARG A 207 -8.10 16.02 11.76
N PRO A 208 -8.27 17.31 12.16
CA PRO A 208 -8.48 17.66 13.57
C PRO A 208 -9.63 16.84 14.17
N TYR A 209 -9.28 15.88 15.04
CA TYR A 209 -10.21 14.88 15.57
C TYR A 209 -11.37 15.56 16.30
N GLU A 210 -11.05 16.67 16.97
CA GLU A 210 -11.98 17.49 17.70
C GLU A 210 -13.10 18.01 16.79
N LEU A 211 -12.78 18.46 15.56
CA LEU A 211 -13.77 19.06 14.66
C LEU A 211 -14.80 18.05 14.14
N GLN A 212 -14.44 16.77 14.10
CA GLN A 212 -15.29 15.69 13.60
C GLN A 212 -16.02 14.98 14.75
N GLY A 213 -15.60 15.19 16.00
CA GLY A 213 -16.14 14.51 17.18
C GLY A 213 -17.56 14.96 17.55
N GLU A 214 -18.38 14.01 17.98
CA GLU A 214 -19.76 14.27 18.37
C GLU A 214 -19.90 15.21 19.58
N GLU A 215 -18.99 15.12 20.57
CA GLU A 215 -18.98 16.02 21.73
C GLU A 215 -18.72 17.48 21.33
N HIS A 216 -17.81 17.69 20.38
CA HIS A 216 -17.53 19.00 19.83
C HIS A 216 -18.73 19.56 19.05
N LEU A 217 -19.36 18.73 18.22
CA LEU A 217 -20.58 19.09 17.51
C LEU A 217 -21.72 19.44 18.49
N LEU A 218 -21.89 18.67 19.56
CA LEU A 218 -22.90 18.93 20.60
C LEU A 218 -22.66 20.27 21.29
N THR A 219 -21.41 20.56 21.66
CA THR A 219 -21.03 21.82 22.31
C THR A 219 -21.38 23.02 21.43
N ARG A 220 -21.07 22.94 20.13
CA ARG A 220 -21.38 24.01 19.17
C ARG A 220 -22.87 24.10 18.87
N LEU A 221 -23.58 22.98 18.83
CA LEU A 221 -25.02 22.97 18.61
C LEU A 221 -25.78 23.58 19.78
N LYS A 222 -25.35 23.35 21.03
CA LYS A 222 -25.91 23.98 22.23
C LYS A 222 -25.82 25.51 22.23
N ALA A 223 -24.86 26.10 21.51
CA ALA A 223 -24.78 27.55 21.34
C ALA A 223 -25.91 28.10 20.44
N LEU A 224 -26.52 27.26 19.60
CA LEU A 224 -27.65 27.60 18.73
C LEU A 224 -28.99 27.09 19.29
N GLU A 225 -28.96 25.93 19.94
CA GLU A 225 -30.10 25.19 20.45
C GLU A 225 -29.80 24.71 21.89
N PRO A 226 -30.00 25.56 22.92
CA PRO A 226 -29.51 25.30 24.28
C PRO A 226 -30.00 23.99 24.93
N ASP A 227 -31.22 23.55 24.60
CA ASP A 227 -31.86 22.36 25.18
C ASP A 227 -31.53 21.05 24.44
N VAL A 228 -30.67 21.10 23.41
CA VAL A 228 -30.34 19.91 22.63
C VAL A 228 -29.55 18.89 23.46
N THR A 229 -30.00 17.64 23.40
CA THR A 229 -29.35 16.50 24.07
C THR A 229 -28.42 15.76 23.12
N ALA A 230 -27.46 15.01 23.67
CA ALA A 230 -26.59 14.12 22.89
C ALA A 230 -27.39 13.11 22.05
N LYS A 231 -28.47 12.57 22.62
CA LYS A 231 -29.38 11.64 21.92
C LYS A 231 -30.03 12.30 20.70
N GLN A 232 -30.57 13.52 20.85
CA GLN A 232 -31.17 14.26 19.73
C GLN A 232 -30.14 14.60 18.65
N LEU A 233 -28.91 14.96 19.02
CA LEU A 233 -27.83 15.16 18.06
C LEU A 233 -27.56 13.86 17.29
N ARG A 234 -27.37 12.73 17.99
CA ARG A 234 -27.11 11.43 17.36
C ARG A 234 -28.23 11.04 16.38
N GLU A 235 -29.49 11.17 16.79
CA GLU A 235 -30.64 10.89 15.93
C GLU A 235 -30.65 11.76 14.66
N ARG A 236 -30.29 13.05 14.77
CA ARG A 236 -30.16 13.95 13.62
C ARG A 236 -28.99 13.55 12.71
N LEU A 237 -27.84 13.20 13.27
CA LEU A 237 -26.66 12.76 12.52
C LEU A 237 -26.91 11.45 11.78
N LEU A 238 -27.58 10.48 12.40
CA LEU A 238 -27.99 9.24 11.76
C LEU A 238 -28.96 9.49 10.60
N LYS A 239 -29.94 10.39 10.77
CA LYS A 239 -30.82 10.81 9.67
C LYS A 239 -30.03 11.43 8.51
N LEU A 240 -29.07 12.31 8.78
CA LEU A 240 -28.22 12.90 7.74
C LEU A 240 -27.35 11.85 7.03
N ARG A 241 -26.85 10.85 7.75
CA ARG A 241 -26.08 9.72 7.19
C ARG A 241 -26.96 8.87 6.27
N ASP A 242 -28.14 8.50 6.75
CA ASP A 242 -29.09 7.67 6.02
C ASP A 242 -29.65 8.41 4.80
N GLN A 243 -29.69 9.74 4.86
CA GLN A 243 -30.01 10.62 3.74
C GLN A 243 -28.87 10.69 2.70
N GLY A 244 -27.62 10.37 3.10
CA GLY A 244 -26.43 10.45 2.24
C GLY A 244 -25.72 11.80 2.27
N LEU A 245 -25.91 12.60 3.32
CA LEU A 245 -25.27 13.93 3.43
C LEU A 245 -23.96 13.93 4.21
N VAL A 246 -23.78 12.95 5.11
CA VAL A 246 -22.60 12.84 5.98
C VAL A 246 -22.06 11.42 6.01
N GLU A 247 -20.76 11.31 6.23
CA GLU A 247 -20.08 10.06 6.55
C GLU A 247 -19.99 9.91 8.06
N TYR A 248 -19.99 8.65 8.50
CA TYR A 248 -19.84 8.25 9.89
C TYR A 248 -18.69 7.25 10.02
N PHE A 249 -17.87 7.47 11.04
CA PHE A 249 -16.72 6.61 11.32
C PHE A 249 -16.51 6.51 12.83
N HIS A 250 -16.31 5.29 13.33
CA HIS A 250 -16.00 5.05 14.74
C HIS A 250 -14.60 4.50 14.89
N ARG A 251 -13.71 5.26 15.52
CA ARG A 251 -12.31 4.86 15.70
C ARG A 251 -11.74 5.42 16.98
N HIS A 252 -10.89 4.64 17.67
CA HIS A 252 -10.26 5.03 18.94
C HIS A 252 -11.30 5.55 19.95
N ASN A 253 -12.43 4.83 20.05
CA ASN A 253 -13.56 5.16 20.91
C ASN A 253 -14.18 6.57 20.65
N GLN A 254 -14.11 7.05 19.42
CA GLN A 254 -14.68 8.34 19.01
C GLN A 254 -15.64 8.18 17.84
N HIS A 255 -16.82 8.79 17.98
CA HIS A 255 -17.78 8.95 16.89
C HIS A 255 -17.45 10.19 16.07
N ARG A 256 -17.13 9.98 14.79
CA ARG A 256 -16.65 11.01 13.89
C ARG A 256 -17.59 11.20 12.71
N TRP A 257 -17.82 12.45 12.35
CA TRP A 257 -18.78 12.87 11.34
C TRP A 257 -18.22 13.98 10.46
N TRP A 258 -18.43 13.88 9.14
CA TRP A 258 -18.09 14.93 8.19
C TRP A 258 -19.04 14.91 6.99
N LYS A 259 -19.09 16.02 6.24
CA LYS A 259 -19.90 16.13 5.03
C LYS A 259 -19.35 15.21 3.94
N ARG A 260 -20.26 14.55 3.22
CA ARG A 260 -19.90 13.87 1.96
C ARG A 260 -19.57 14.93 0.90
N PRO A 261 -18.39 14.88 0.26
CA PRO A 261 -18.00 15.89 -0.74
C PRO A 261 -18.94 15.97 -1.95
N GLU A 262 -19.50 14.84 -2.37
CA GLU A 262 -20.27 14.67 -3.61
C GLU A 262 -21.70 14.19 -3.35
N ALA A 263 -22.31 14.61 -2.23
CA ALA A 263 -23.70 14.27 -1.93
C ALA A 263 -24.63 14.70 -3.09
N GLY A 264 -25.45 13.78 -3.60
CA GLY A 264 -26.33 14.00 -4.76
C GLY A 264 -25.78 13.55 -6.11
N GLN A 265 -24.50 13.16 -6.20
CA GLN A 265 -23.86 12.79 -7.46
C GLN A 265 -23.69 11.26 -7.63
N GLY A 266 -23.47 10.56 -6.52
CA GLY A 266 -23.33 9.10 -6.49
C GLY A 266 -24.67 8.34 -6.30
N HIS A 267 -24.61 7.04 -6.49
CA HIS A 267 -25.65 6.09 -6.08
C HIS A 267 -25.00 4.79 -5.62
N GLY A 268 -25.77 3.95 -4.94
CA GLY A 268 -25.28 2.75 -4.28
C GLY A 268 -25.22 2.93 -2.77
N ARG A 269 -25.89 2.04 -2.05
CA ARG A 269 -25.98 2.08 -0.59
C ARG A 269 -25.77 0.71 0.01
N ILE A 270 -24.90 0.65 1.00
CA ILE A 270 -24.73 -0.51 1.88
C ILE A 270 -25.51 -0.27 3.16
N THR A 271 -26.27 -1.26 3.60
CA THR A 271 -26.90 -1.32 4.92
C THR A 271 -26.39 -2.55 5.64
N LEU A 272 -25.74 -2.37 6.81
CA LEU A 272 -25.18 -3.42 7.64
C LEU A 272 -25.87 -3.42 9.01
N THR A 273 -26.34 -4.58 9.47
CA THR A 273 -27.09 -4.71 10.73
C THR A 273 -26.54 -5.88 11.56
N PHE A 274 -26.44 -5.69 12.88
CA PHE A 274 -26.13 -6.73 13.87
C PHE A 274 -27.15 -6.67 15.01
N ASP A 275 -27.57 -7.81 15.58
CA ASP A 275 -28.39 -7.94 16.81
C ASP A 275 -29.59 -6.96 16.93
N ASP A 276 -30.33 -6.74 15.83
CA ASP A 276 -31.44 -5.77 15.73
C ASP A 276 -31.07 -4.32 16.11
N GLU A 277 -29.77 -3.98 16.11
CA GLU A 277 -29.27 -2.64 16.36
C GLU A 277 -29.56 -1.67 15.20
N THR A 278 -29.29 -0.39 15.43
CA THR A 278 -29.39 0.62 14.37
C THR A 278 -28.43 0.27 13.23
N PRO A 279 -28.91 0.13 11.99
CA PRO A 279 -28.05 -0.22 10.87
C PRO A 279 -26.94 0.81 10.64
N TYR A 280 -25.81 0.35 10.13
CA TYR A 280 -24.77 1.16 9.55
C TYR A 280 -25.07 1.37 8.08
N VAL A 281 -25.11 2.62 7.66
CA VAL A 281 -25.36 3.00 6.27
C VAL A 281 -24.12 3.62 5.68
N ILE A 282 -23.72 3.13 4.52
CA ILE A 282 -22.54 3.60 3.80
C ILE A 282 -22.94 3.86 2.35
N TRP A 283 -22.52 5.02 1.83
CA TRP A 283 -22.89 5.47 0.50
C TRP A 283 -21.69 5.45 -0.44
N PHE A 284 -21.94 5.05 -1.69
CA PHE A 284 -20.93 5.07 -2.75
C PHE A 284 -20.87 6.46 -3.37
N ASP A 285 -19.66 6.89 -3.76
CA ASP A 285 -19.45 8.06 -4.59
C ASP A 285 -19.51 7.68 -6.09
N GLU A 286 -19.55 8.69 -6.97
CA GLU A 286 -19.65 8.43 -8.42
C GLU A 286 -18.42 7.68 -8.94
N THR A 287 -17.24 8.01 -8.41
CA THR A 287 -15.97 7.46 -8.87
C THR A 287 -15.88 5.96 -8.60
N ILE A 288 -16.16 5.53 -7.37
CA ILE A 288 -16.13 4.10 -7.03
C ILE A 288 -17.20 3.33 -7.78
N ARG A 289 -18.37 3.95 -8.03
CA ARG A 289 -19.47 3.29 -8.71
C ARG A 289 -19.13 2.92 -10.15
N GLN A 290 -18.29 3.71 -10.80
CA GLN A 290 -17.77 3.47 -12.16
C GLN A 290 -16.50 2.61 -12.18
N ALA A 291 -15.94 2.29 -11.02
CA ALA A 291 -14.71 1.52 -10.92
C ALA A 291 -14.95 0.05 -11.34
N PRO A 292 -14.02 -0.57 -12.08
CA PRO A 292 -14.14 -1.98 -12.45
C PRO A 292 -14.07 -2.86 -11.21
N VAL A 293 -14.91 -3.87 -11.09
CA VAL A 293 -14.84 -4.88 -10.03
C VAL A 293 -15.34 -6.22 -10.55
N SER A 294 -14.86 -7.32 -9.98
CA SER A 294 -15.30 -8.67 -10.32
C SER A 294 -15.30 -9.53 -9.05
N PHE A 295 -16.47 -9.78 -8.48
CA PHE A 295 -16.64 -10.73 -7.39
C PHE A 295 -16.95 -12.11 -7.97
N ASP A 296 -16.16 -13.13 -7.70
CA ASP A 296 -16.40 -14.49 -8.20
C ASP A 296 -16.61 -15.51 -7.07
N ARG A 297 -16.48 -15.09 -5.81
CA ARG A 297 -16.67 -15.91 -4.62
C ARG A 297 -17.45 -15.17 -3.54
N PHE A 298 -18.14 -15.94 -2.70
CA PHE A 298 -18.60 -15.51 -1.38
C PHE A 298 -18.10 -16.50 -0.32
N GLY A 299 -17.58 -16.03 0.82
CA GLY A 299 -17.22 -16.94 1.90
C GLY A 299 -16.38 -16.32 3.01
N LEU A 300 -15.67 -17.20 3.71
CA LEU A 300 -14.74 -16.86 4.79
C LEU A 300 -13.31 -16.82 4.24
N PHE A 301 -12.58 -15.75 4.53
CA PHE A 301 -11.20 -15.59 4.05
C PHE A 301 -10.32 -14.80 5.02
N ASN A 302 -9.01 -15.02 4.90
CA ASN A 302 -8.01 -14.30 5.69
C ASN A 302 -7.62 -12.96 5.05
N ILE A 303 -7.00 -12.10 5.86
CA ILE A 303 -6.35 -10.87 5.39
C ILE A 303 -4.88 -11.14 5.04
N ALA A 304 -4.36 -10.49 3.99
CA ALA A 304 -2.94 -10.50 3.66
C ALA A 304 -2.11 -9.54 4.53
N ARG A 305 -2.17 -9.71 5.86
CA ARG A 305 -1.34 -8.99 6.86
C ARG A 305 -0.75 -9.97 7.87
N PHE A 306 0.14 -9.46 8.71
CA PHE A 306 0.58 -10.15 9.91
C PHE A 306 -0.36 -9.86 11.07
N GLY A 307 -0.50 -10.84 11.94
CA GLY A 307 -1.33 -10.83 13.13
C GLY A 307 -1.41 -12.25 13.66
N GLN A 308 -2.23 -12.44 14.68
CA GLN A 308 -2.59 -13.78 15.14
C GLN A 308 -3.89 -14.24 14.48
N HIS A 309 -4.45 -15.34 14.96
CA HIS A 309 -5.67 -15.92 14.42
C HIS A 309 -6.92 -15.38 15.09
N MET A 310 -8.03 -15.49 14.38
CA MET A 310 -9.37 -15.53 14.97
C MET A 310 -9.95 -16.92 14.84
N GLU A 311 -10.85 -17.25 15.75
CA GLU A 311 -11.71 -18.42 15.62
C GLU A 311 -13.16 -17.95 15.60
N LEU A 312 -13.85 -18.20 14.49
CA LEU A 312 -15.22 -17.76 14.27
C LEU A 312 -16.03 -18.79 13.49
N TYR A 313 -17.35 -18.75 13.64
CA TYR A 313 -18.29 -19.66 12.98
C TYR A 313 -19.49 -18.91 12.43
N LEU A 314 -19.93 -19.31 11.25
CA LEU A 314 -21.07 -18.80 10.52
C LEU A 314 -22.10 -19.92 10.35
N GLY A 315 -23.36 -19.59 10.64
CA GLY A 315 -24.48 -20.50 10.46
C GLY A 315 -25.68 -19.77 9.89
N ASP A 316 -26.72 -20.52 9.56
CA ASP A 316 -28.00 -19.99 9.06
C ASP A 316 -27.84 -19.07 7.82
N LEU A 317 -26.84 -19.33 7.00
CA LEU A 317 -26.40 -18.43 5.92
C LEU A 317 -27.44 -18.28 4.82
N THR A 318 -27.66 -17.05 4.38
CA THR A 318 -28.40 -16.69 3.16
C THR A 318 -27.52 -15.81 2.30
N ILE A 319 -27.38 -16.09 1.01
CA ILE A 319 -26.57 -15.33 0.05
C ILE A 319 -27.44 -14.94 -1.14
N ASN A 320 -27.57 -13.66 -1.44
CA ASN A 320 -28.42 -13.14 -2.52
C ASN A 320 -29.86 -13.72 -2.50
N GLY A 321 -30.42 -13.87 -1.31
CA GLY A 321 -31.76 -14.44 -1.08
C GLY A 321 -31.83 -15.97 -1.10
N GLU A 322 -30.75 -16.67 -1.45
CA GLU A 322 -30.68 -18.13 -1.43
C GLU A 322 -30.21 -18.65 -0.08
N LYS A 323 -31.00 -19.54 0.53
CA LYS A 323 -30.64 -20.20 1.79
C LYS A 323 -29.59 -21.27 1.52
N ILE A 324 -28.49 -21.23 2.27
CA ILE A 324 -27.43 -22.23 2.17
C ILE A 324 -27.71 -23.37 3.15
N GLU A 325 -27.76 -24.59 2.62
CA GLU A 325 -27.86 -25.81 3.41
C GLU A 325 -26.48 -26.18 3.97
N LEU A 326 -26.37 -26.26 5.30
CA LEU A 326 -25.13 -26.55 6.01
C LEU A 326 -25.22 -27.80 6.89
N SER A 327 -26.32 -28.56 6.85
CA SER A 327 -26.43 -29.81 7.61
C SER A 327 -25.47 -30.91 7.15
N GLN A 328 -24.86 -30.73 5.97
CA GLN A 328 -23.78 -31.55 5.43
C GLN A 328 -22.75 -30.61 4.80
N ASP A 329 -21.55 -31.13 4.51
CA ASP A 329 -20.52 -30.39 3.81
C ASP A 329 -21.06 -29.88 2.45
N PRO A 330 -21.15 -28.56 2.23
CA PRO A 330 -21.63 -28.00 0.97
C PRO A 330 -20.58 -28.11 -0.15
N HIS A 331 -19.40 -28.68 0.14
CA HIS A 331 -18.28 -28.87 -0.78
C HIS A 331 -17.86 -27.58 -1.48
N TRP A 332 -17.82 -26.48 -0.71
CA TRP A 332 -17.29 -25.20 -1.20
C TRP A 332 -15.80 -25.32 -1.54
N GLU A 333 -15.33 -24.37 -2.35
CA GLU A 333 -13.94 -24.34 -2.76
C GLU A 333 -13.04 -23.89 -1.61
N GLY A 334 -12.06 -24.74 -1.26
CA GLY A 334 -11.02 -24.43 -0.30
C GLY A 334 -9.69 -24.10 -1.00
N HIS A 335 -9.06 -22.99 -0.60
CA HIS A 335 -7.71 -22.63 -0.99
C HIS A 335 -6.89 -22.30 0.25
N ASN A 336 -5.84 -23.08 0.55
CA ASN A 336 -4.98 -22.95 1.74
C ASN A 336 -5.73 -22.90 3.09
N ASN A 337 -7.02 -23.19 3.16
CA ASN A 337 -7.85 -23.11 4.36
C ASN A 337 -7.56 -24.22 5.38
N GLU A 338 -6.98 -25.33 4.93
CA GLU A 338 -6.48 -26.43 5.77
C GLU A 338 -4.98 -26.63 5.54
N SER A 339 -4.18 -25.64 5.96
CA SER A 339 -2.76 -25.61 5.66
C SER A 339 -1.90 -25.25 6.87
N LYS A 340 -0.66 -25.74 6.87
CA LYS A 340 0.35 -25.44 7.89
C LYS A 340 1.66 -25.07 7.20
N TYR A 341 2.18 -23.88 7.48
CA TYR A 341 3.44 -23.42 6.89
C TYR A 341 4.12 -22.40 7.80
N VAL A 342 5.44 -22.27 7.66
CA VAL A 342 6.19 -21.20 8.34
C VAL A 342 5.91 -19.87 7.65
N GLU A 343 5.56 -18.84 8.41
CA GLU A 343 5.25 -17.51 7.87
C GLU A 343 6.39 -17.04 6.94
N PRO A 344 6.11 -16.71 5.66
CA PRO A 344 7.17 -16.41 4.70
C PRO A 344 7.92 -15.10 4.95
N ASN A 345 7.34 -14.11 5.65
CA ASN A 345 8.02 -12.84 5.94
C ASN A 345 7.36 -12.05 7.09
N PHE A 346 7.87 -10.85 7.39
CA PHE A 346 7.28 -9.91 8.35
C PHE A 346 7.48 -8.48 7.82
N HIS A 347 6.90 -7.49 8.50
CA HIS A 347 6.98 -6.08 8.10
C HIS A 347 8.43 -5.57 8.13
N GLY A 348 8.90 -5.03 7.00
CA GLY A 348 10.28 -4.56 6.85
C GLY A 348 11.28 -5.65 6.46
N MET A 349 10.83 -6.89 6.22
CA MET A 349 11.69 -7.98 5.73
C MET A 349 11.99 -7.82 4.22
N HIS A 350 12.89 -6.91 3.88
CA HIS A 350 13.35 -6.72 2.51
C HIS A 350 13.95 -8.01 1.93
N SER A 351 13.59 -8.35 0.70
CA SER A 351 14.22 -9.45 -0.03
C SER A 351 14.31 -9.10 -1.50
N TYR A 352 15.24 -8.22 -1.84
CA TYR A 352 15.48 -7.79 -3.20
C TYR A 352 16.98 -7.66 -3.53
N GLY A 353 17.29 -7.53 -4.82
CA GLY A 353 18.65 -7.53 -5.36
C GLY A 353 18.72 -8.50 -6.53
N TRP A 354 19.91 -8.98 -6.90
CA TRP A 354 20.02 -9.96 -7.98
C TRP A 354 19.50 -11.35 -7.57
N SER A 355 18.67 -11.98 -8.40
CA SER A 355 18.13 -13.34 -8.21
C SER A 355 18.08 -14.14 -9.51
N GLN A 356 18.00 -15.47 -9.37
CA GLN A 356 17.87 -16.44 -10.46
C GLN A 356 16.40 -16.65 -10.88
N THR A 357 15.66 -15.56 -10.99
CA THR A 357 14.27 -15.49 -11.49
C THR A 357 14.27 -14.95 -12.92
N HIS A 358 13.12 -14.90 -13.59
CA HIS A 358 13.00 -14.39 -14.97
C HIS A 358 11.63 -13.73 -15.19
N TRP A 359 11.16 -12.93 -14.22
CA TRP A 359 9.90 -12.22 -14.30
C TRP A 359 9.95 -11.09 -15.34
N ALA A 360 11.01 -10.28 -15.32
CA ALA A 360 11.26 -9.19 -16.26
C ALA A 360 12.10 -9.63 -17.47
N GLY A 361 12.87 -10.70 -17.32
CA GLY A 361 13.75 -11.26 -18.35
C GLY A 361 13.17 -12.42 -19.16
N GLN A 362 13.92 -12.88 -20.17
CA GLN A 362 13.62 -14.12 -20.91
C GLN A 362 14.44 -15.32 -20.41
N LYS A 363 15.43 -15.09 -19.54
CA LYS A 363 16.35 -16.10 -19.00
C LYS A 363 16.55 -15.85 -17.50
N PRO A 364 16.97 -16.87 -16.73
CA PRO A 364 17.29 -16.69 -15.32
C PRO A 364 18.36 -15.62 -15.09
N GLY A 365 18.09 -14.71 -14.16
CA GLY A 365 18.94 -13.57 -13.83
C GLY A 365 18.21 -12.24 -14.03
N GLU A 366 18.00 -11.50 -12.94
CA GLU A 366 17.37 -10.17 -12.94
C GLU A 366 17.62 -9.51 -11.58
N ILE A 367 17.31 -8.22 -11.44
CA ILE A 367 17.29 -7.53 -10.14
C ILE A 367 15.87 -7.21 -9.72
N GLY A 368 15.57 -7.33 -8.44
CA GLY A 368 14.21 -7.06 -7.94
C GLY A 368 13.89 -7.92 -6.74
N GLY A 369 12.61 -8.01 -6.42
CA GLY A 369 12.09 -8.79 -5.30
C GLY A 369 11.20 -7.95 -4.38
N LEU A 370 11.10 -8.35 -3.12
CA LEU A 370 10.16 -7.80 -2.15
C LEU A 370 10.73 -6.54 -1.47
N PHE A 371 10.10 -5.41 -1.72
CA PHE A 371 10.35 -4.13 -1.07
C PHE A 371 9.34 -3.89 0.04
N TRP A 372 9.76 -3.26 1.12
CA TRP A 372 8.88 -2.75 2.15
C TRP A 372 9.03 -1.25 2.23
N ARG A 373 7.91 -0.57 2.45
CA ARG A 373 7.94 0.72 3.12
C ARG A 373 8.26 0.54 4.59
N THR A 374 9.14 1.38 5.10
CA THR A 374 9.62 1.30 6.48
C THR A 374 9.45 2.64 7.18
N GLU A 375 9.13 2.59 8.48
CA GLU A 375 9.01 3.74 9.36
C GLU A 375 10.27 3.82 10.26
N PRO A 376 10.67 5.01 10.73
CA PRO A 376 11.61 5.13 11.84
C PRO A 376 11.08 4.40 13.08
N HIS A 377 11.94 3.91 13.98
CA HIS A 377 13.37 4.20 14.12
C HIS A 377 14.27 3.44 13.11
N ASP A 378 15.14 4.18 12.42
CA ASP A 378 16.14 3.66 11.47
C ASP A 378 17.17 2.73 12.15
N PRO A 379 17.89 1.83 11.44
CA PRO A 379 18.42 1.92 10.07
C PRO A 379 17.61 1.14 9.03
N LEU A 380 16.29 1.27 9.00
CA LEU A 380 15.43 0.60 8.02
C LEU A 380 15.50 1.20 6.61
N PHE A 381 16.70 1.62 6.18
CA PHE A 381 17.00 1.87 4.78
C PHE A 381 17.67 0.64 4.17
N SER A 382 17.44 0.44 2.88
CA SER A 382 18.04 -0.63 2.12
C SER A 382 18.24 -0.20 0.67
N TYR A 383 19.28 -0.70 0.04
CA TYR A 383 19.50 -0.54 -1.40
C TYR A 383 20.31 -1.69 -2.02
N TYR A 384 20.23 -1.80 -3.34
CA TYR A 384 21.10 -2.63 -4.18
C TYR A 384 21.35 -1.87 -5.49
N ALA A 385 22.55 -1.33 -5.68
CA ALA A 385 22.82 -0.34 -6.72
C ALA A 385 24.28 -0.31 -7.21
N ASP A 386 24.47 0.00 -8.49
CA ASP A 386 25.78 0.25 -9.06
C ASP A 386 26.35 1.59 -8.57
N ASP A 387 27.66 1.65 -8.33
CA ASP A 387 28.37 2.91 -8.11
C ASP A 387 28.67 3.58 -9.45
N VAL A 388 27.86 4.57 -9.83
CA VAL A 388 27.95 5.20 -11.15
C VAL A 388 28.97 6.34 -11.20
N GLY A 389 29.74 6.58 -10.13
CA GLY A 389 30.47 7.83 -9.94
C GLY A 389 29.52 9.02 -9.77
N GLU A 390 30.03 10.26 -9.80
CA GLU A 390 29.20 11.44 -9.52
C GLU A 390 28.59 12.02 -10.81
N LEU A 391 27.26 11.92 -10.94
CA LEU A 391 26.46 12.58 -11.96
C LEU A 391 25.72 13.79 -11.36
N THR A 392 25.51 14.83 -12.16
CA THR A 392 24.71 15.99 -11.78
C THR A 392 23.60 16.24 -12.79
N LEU A 393 22.73 17.22 -12.51
CA LEU A 393 21.75 17.66 -13.49
C LEU A 393 22.40 18.34 -14.71
N ASP A 394 23.69 18.64 -14.73
CA ASP A 394 24.37 19.11 -15.96
C ASP A 394 24.67 17.99 -16.95
N ASP A 395 24.53 16.74 -16.50
CA ASP A 395 24.83 15.57 -17.32
C ASP A 395 23.58 15.10 -18.06
N PRO A 396 23.68 14.73 -19.35
CA PRO A 396 22.65 13.94 -19.99
C PRO A 396 22.58 12.58 -19.30
N ILE A 397 21.38 12.21 -18.84
CA ILE A 397 21.15 10.96 -18.11
C ILE A 397 20.05 10.18 -18.83
N SER A 398 20.39 9.00 -19.33
CA SER A 398 19.44 8.05 -19.88
C SER A 398 19.51 6.70 -19.16
N PHE A 399 18.37 6.05 -19.01
CA PHE A 399 18.29 4.63 -18.66
C PHE A 399 17.01 3.97 -19.21
N SER A 400 17.07 2.67 -19.46
CA SER A 400 15.98 1.88 -20.03
C SER A 400 16.10 0.42 -19.62
N GLY A 401 15.03 -0.35 -19.82
CA GLY A 401 15.03 -1.80 -19.67
C GLY A 401 13.63 -2.37 -19.67
N THR A 402 13.51 -3.57 -19.12
CA THR A 402 12.23 -4.26 -18.92
C THR A 402 11.89 -4.26 -17.43
N ILE A 403 10.62 -4.03 -17.09
CA ILE A 403 10.08 -4.14 -15.74
C ILE A 403 8.93 -5.15 -15.72
N CYS A 404 8.83 -5.92 -14.64
CA CYS A 404 7.68 -6.78 -14.37
C CYS A 404 7.16 -6.51 -12.96
N PHE A 405 5.85 -6.26 -12.85
CA PHE A 405 5.20 -6.05 -11.57
C PHE A 405 4.56 -7.34 -11.09
N ALA A 406 5.15 -7.96 -10.07
CA ALA A 406 4.82 -9.32 -9.67
C ALA A 406 3.72 -9.40 -8.61
N ASP A 407 3.74 -8.51 -7.62
CA ASP A 407 2.73 -8.40 -6.55
C ASP A 407 2.82 -7.04 -5.84
N GLY A 408 1.74 -6.61 -5.19
CA GLY A 408 1.70 -5.35 -4.43
C GLY A 408 0.56 -5.29 -3.41
N MET A 409 0.73 -4.45 -2.41
CA MET A 409 -0.24 -4.18 -1.33
C MET A 409 -0.73 -2.72 -1.38
N THR A 410 -1.88 -2.37 -0.80
CA THR A 410 -2.25 -0.93 -0.70
C THR A 410 -1.23 -0.18 0.16
N ASP A 411 -1.03 1.11 -0.04
CA ASP A 411 -0.04 1.92 0.68
C ASP A 411 1.40 1.41 0.50
N ALA A 412 1.74 0.68 -0.58
CA ALA A 412 3.11 0.25 -0.82
C ALA A 412 3.84 1.10 -1.84
N ALA A 413 5.16 1.12 -1.72
CA ALA A 413 6.01 1.86 -2.63
C ALA A 413 7.43 1.33 -2.70
N ALA A 414 8.07 1.60 -3.83
CA ALA A 414 9.49 1.37 -4.03
C ALA A 414 10.10 2.39 -4.99
N TYR A 415 11.42 2.44 -5.04
CA TYR A 415 12.18 3.32 -5.91
C TYR A 415 13.20 2.55 -6.74
N PHE A 416 13.33 2.91 -8.01
CA PHE A 416 14.50 2.56 -8.79
C PHE A 416 14.97 3.70 -9.68
N GLY A 417 16.28 3.78 -9.89
CA GLY A 417 16.93 4.83 -10.67
C GLY A 417 18.14 5.39 -9.93
N TYR A 418 18.44 6.66 -10.19
CA TYR A 418 19.59 7.34 -9.63
C TYR A 418 19.31 7.93 -8.25
N PHE A 419 20.23 7.78 -7.31
CA PHE A 419 20.12 8.43 -6.00
C PHE A 419 21.49 8.76 -5.41
N ASN A 420 21.50 9.62 -4.39
CA ASN A 420 22.66 9.78 -3.53
C ASN A 420 22.63 8.77 -2.37
N ARG A 421 23.70 7.98 -2.24
CA ARG A 421 23.85 6.98 -1.18
C ARG A 421 23.74 7.59 0.22
N ASP A 422 24.46 8.67 0.48
CA ASP A 422 24.61 9.19 1.84
C ASP A 422 23.31 9.90 2.30
N ASP A 423 22.64 10.61 1.38
CA ASP A 423 21.30 11.17 1.65
C ASP A 423 20.26 10.06 1.88
N HIS A 424 20.38 8.93 1.16
CA HIS A 424 19.49 7.80 1.36
C HIS A 424 19.72 7.09 2.70
N MET A 425 20.97 7.03 3.16
CA MET A 425 21.38 6.39 4.43
C MET A 425 21.32 7.34 5.64
N THR A 426 20.83 8.57 5.49
CA THR A 426 20.65 9.48 6.63
C THR A 426 19.70 8.88 7.66
N GLU A 427 20.14 8.72 8.91
CA GLU A 427 19.34 8.14 10.00
C GLU A 427 18.36 9.15 10.59
N PHE A 428 17.15 8.69 10.95
CA PHE A 428 16.13 9.48 11.65
C PHE A 428 15.64 8.77 12.91
N GLU A 429 15.29 9.60 13.89
CA GLU A 429 14.65 9.18 15.12
C GLU A 429 13.13 9.02 14.93
N ARG A 430 12.49 8.33 15.88
CA ARG A 430 11.02 8.28 15.97
C ARG A 430 10.52 9.72 16.17
N ASP A 431 9.56 10.14 15.38
CA ASP A 431 8.96 11.50 15.36
C ASP A 431 9.76 12.60 14.65
N ASP A 432 10.86 12.28 13.96
CA ASP A 432 11.53 13.26 13.10
C ASP A 432 10.63 13.64 11.91
N THR A 433 10.27 14.92 11.83
CA THR A 433 9.40 15.47 10.76
C THR A 433 9.99 15.35 9.36
N GLU A 434 11.31 15.17 9.27
CA GLU A 434 11.98 14.92 8.00
C GLU A 434 11.91 13.46 7.59
N ALA A 435 11.65 12.50 8.48
CA ALA A 435 11.78 11.07 8.18
C ALA A 435 10.82 10.59 7.08
N ASP A 436 9.56 11.00 7.16
CA ASP A 436 8.52 10.62 6.19
C ASP A 436 8.64 11.33 4.84
N LYS A 437 9.56 12.31 4.71
CA LYS A 437 9.76 13.01 3.44
C LYS A 437 10.53 12.14 2.44
N LEU A 438 10.23 12.33 1.17
CA LEU A 438 11.03 11.76 0.09
C LEU A 438 12.46 12.32 0.15
N ARG A 439 13.46 11.46 -0.05
CA ARG A 439 14.86 11.88 -0.01
C ARG A 439 15.19 12.81 -1.17
N THR A 440 16.09 13.77 -0.90
CA THR A 440 16.72 14.65 -1.88
C THR A 440 17.65 13.85 -2.82
N ASN A 441 18.11 14.50 -3.89
CA ASN A 441 19.10 13.95 -4.81
C ASN A 441 18.69 12.60 -5.41
N ARG A 442 17.55 12.58 -6.11
CA ARG A 442 17.02 11.41 -6.83
C ARG A 442 16.60 11.76 -8.24
N LEU A 443 16.75 10.82 -9.16
CA LEU A 443 16.20 10.87 -10.52
C LEU A 443 15.86 9.45 -10.96
N GLY A 444 14.57 9.14 -11.15
CA GLY A 444 14.17 7.77 -11.39
C GLY A 444 12.67 7.57 -11.40
N PHE A 445 12.25 6.34 -11.15
CA PHE A 445 10.84 5.98 -11.00
C PHE A 445 10.52 5.64 -9.55
N TYR A 446 9.40 6.17 -9.11
CA TYR A 446 8.72 5.78 -7.89
C TYR A 446 7.53 4.91 -8.28
N ILE A 447 7.45 3.70 -7.73
CA ILE A 447 6.26 2.86 -7.83
C ILE A 447 5.43 3.24 -6.60
N ALA A 448 4.34 3.98 -6.80
CA ALA A 448 3.45 4.43 -5.71
C ALA A 448 2.07 3.88 -5.94
N ASP A 449 1.38 3.45 -4.90
CA ASP A 449 -0.07 3.43 -4.95
C ASP A 449 -0.64 4.86 -4.95
N ARG A 450 -1.75 5.04 -5.68
CA ARG A 450 -2.75 6.06 -5.43
C ARG A 450 -3.99 5.30 -4.99
N THR A 451 -4.43 5.55 -3.76
CA THR A 451 -5.60 4.91 -3.14
C THR A 451 -6.88 5.00 -3.99
N ALA A 452 -6.92 5.87 -5.01
CA ALA A 452 -8.06 6.08 -5.92
C ALA A 452 -7.85 5.59 -7.37
N VAL A 453 -6.69 5.04 -7.77
CA VAL A 453 -6.47 4.56 -9.17
C VAL A 453 -5.48 3.39 -9.29
N GLY A 454 -4.96 2.86 -8.19
CA GLY A 454 -3.94 1.81 -8.18
C GLY A 454 -2.52 2.31 -8.23
N TYR A 455 -1.59 1.46 -8.62
CA TYR A 455 -0.17 1.79 -8.64
C TYR A 455 0.17 2.61 -9.88
N ASN A 456 0.95 3.68 -9.72
CA ASN A 456 1.52 4.41 -10.83
C ASN A 456 3.02 4.21 -10.87
N LEU A 457 3.55 4.09 -12.09
CA LEU A 457 4.97 4.30 -12.33
C LEU A 457 5.20 5.81 -12.47
N LYS A 458 5.66 6.46 -11.39
CA LYS A 458 5.84 7.92 -11.33
C LYS A 458 7.29 8.29 -11.60
N PRO A 459 7.64 8.82 -12.78
CA PRO A 459 8.94 9.43 -12.98
C PRO A 459 9.09 10.65 -12.06
N THR A 460 10.26 10.81 -11.45
CA THR A 460 10.50 11.85 -10.47
C THR A 460 11.95 12.31 -10.50
N VAL A 461 12.15 13.57 -10.15
CA VAL A 461 13.46 14.14 -9.79
C VAL A 461 13.34 14.95 -8.51
N SER A 462 14.31 14.82 -7.60
CA SER A 462 14.44 15.65 -6.40
C SER A 462 15.82 16.29 -6.32
N THR A 463 15.86 17.58 -5.98
CA THR A 463 17.09 18.38 -5.91
C THR A 463 17.65 18.43 -4.50
N THR A 464 18.84 19.01 -4.36
CA THR A 464 19.54 19.17 -3.07
C THR A 464 18.71 19.95 -2.05
N ASP A 465 17.95 20.95 -2.49
CA ASP A 465 17.07 21.77 -1.63
C ASP A 465 15.66 21.19 -1.43
N GLY A 466 15.42 19.95 -1.88
CA GLY A 466 14.15 19.27 -1.72
C GLY A 466 13.04 19.69 -2.70
N GLN A 467 13.34 20.51 -3.71
CA GLN A 467 12.38 20.73 -4.80
C GLN A 467 12.20 19.44 -5.61
N ARG A 468 11.00 19.27 -6.17
CA ARG A 468 10.60 18.06 -6.88
C ARG A 468 9.80 18.38 -8.13
N ALA A 469 10.03 17.61 -9.18
CA ALA A 469 9.12 17.51 -10.30
C ALA A 469 8.82 16.03 -10.55
N GLU A 470 7.58 15.73 -10.92
CA GLU A 470 7.09 14.39 -11.22
C GLU A 470 6.03 14.45 -12.30
N ALA A 471 5.77 13.30 -12.92
CA ALA A 471 4.63 13.08 -13.80
C ALA A 471 3.99 11.72 -13.48
N ASP A 472 2.85 11.43 -14.10
CA ASP A 472 2.24 10.09 -14.06
C ASP A 472 2.47 9.37 -15.39
N CYS A 473 3.05 8.17 -15.37
CA CYS A 473 3.21 7.32 -16.55
C CYS A 473 2.06 6.28 -16.69
N GLY A 474 0.88 6.60 -16.16
CA GLY A 474 -0.29 5.72 -16.13
C GLY A 474 -0.34 4.76 -14.94
N VAL A 475 -1.40 3.93 -14.94
CA VAL A 475 -1.64 2.88 -13.94
C VAL A 475 -0.88 1.62 -14.34
N PHE A 476 -0.21 1.03 -13.37
CA PHE A 476 0.68 -0.11 -13.48
C PHE A 476 0.24 -1.16 -12.45
N THR A 477 -0.54 -2.15 -12.88
CA THR A 477 -1.05 -3.20 -11.97
C THR A 477 -0.11 -4.40 -11.92
N PRO A 478 -0.01 -5.15 -10.81
CA PRO A 478 0.81 -6.34 -10.77
C PRO A 478 0.06 -7.53 -11.38
N ASP A 479 0.17 -7.61 -12.70
CA ASP A 479 -0.37 -8.67 -13.54
C ASP A 479 0.73 -9.59 -14.08
N ARG A 480 1.97 -9.42 -13.61
CA ARG A 480 3.18 -10.15 -14.03
C ARG A 480 3.51 -10.00 -15.51
N LYS A 481 2.97 -9.00 -16.19
CA LYS A 481 3.37 -8.69 -17.57
C LYS A 481 4.71 -7.96 -17.58
N GLN A 482 5.44 -8.19 -18.66
CA GLN A 482 6.67 -7.49 -18.95
C GLN A 482 6.33 -6.20 -19.69
N HIS A 483 6.90 -5.09 -19.21
CA HIS A 483 6.73 -3.77 -19.81
C HIS A 483 8.09 -3.17 -20.11
N ARG A 484 8.20 -2.47 -21.24
CA ARG A 484 9.43 -1.75 -21.59
C ARG A 484 9.34 -0.32 -21.12
N PHE A 485 10.42 0.18 -20.51
CA PHE A 485 10.48 1.57 -20.08
C PHE A 485 11.73 2.27 -20.61
N THR A 486 11.60 3.59 -20.80
CA THR A 486 12.74 4.50 -21.03
C THR A 486 12.62 5.73 -20.13
N PHE A 487 13.76 6.31 -19.79
CA PHE A 487 13.86 7.57 -19.10
C PHE A 487 15.06 8.32 -19.67
N ASP A 488 14.81 9.47 -20.28
CA ASP A 488 15.81 10.32 -20.93
C ASP A 488 15.72 11.73 -20.36
N TYR A 489 16.81 12.20 -19.77
CA TYR A 489 16.98 13.56 -19.29
C TYR A 489 17.99 14.31 -20.17
N ASP A 490 17.50 15.36 -20.83
CA ASP A 490 18.31 16.28 -21.63
C ASP A 490 18.48 17.61 -20.87
N PRO A 491 19.69 17.94 -20.38
CA PRO A 491 19.95 19.18 -19.65
C PRO A 491 19.90 20.43 -20.54
N HIS A 492 19.95 20.28 -21.86
CA HIS A 492 19.94 21.40 -22.82
C HIS A 492 18.54 21.70 -23.39
N ALA A 493 17.59 20.79 -23.20
CA ALA A 493 16.19 21.00 -23.54
C ALA A 493 15.52 22.05 -22.62
N ASN A 494 14.32 22.49 -23.01
CA ASN A 494 13.55 23.52 -22.30
C ASN A 494 14.40 24.77 -22.01
N GLU A 495 14.98 25.36 -23.07
CA GLU A 495 15.84 26.55 -22.99
C GLU A 495 17.07 26.38 -22.06
N GLY A 496 17.61 25.16 -21.98
CA GLY A 496 18.74 24.83 -21.11
C GLY A 496 18.40 24.68 -19.63
N ILE A 497 17.10 24.62 -19.29
CA ILE A 497 16.62 24.33 -17.94
C ILE A 497 16.61 22.82 -17.69
N GLY A 498 16.38 22.02 -18.73
CA GLY A 498 16.36 20.56 -18.69
C GLY A 498 14.95 19.97 -18.80
N ARG A 499 14.82 18.88 -19.57
CA ARG A 499 13.58 18.13 -19.80
C ARG A 499 13.77 16.65 -19.57
N MET A 500 12.80 16.02 -18.91
CA MET A 500 12.68 14.58 -18.81
C MET A 500 11.63 14.09 -19.81
N THR A 501 11.98 13.04 -20.57
CA THR A 501 11.08 12.28 -21.43
C THR A 501 11.10 10.83 -20.96
N VAL A 502 9.95 10.28 -20.61
CA VAL A 502 9.84 8.90 -20.16
C VAL A 502 8.84 8.15 -21.01
N SER A 503 8.98 6.84 -21.11
CA SER A 503 7.98 5.99 -21.73
C SER A 503 7.73 4.70 -20.96
N LEU A 504 6.50 4.20 -21.02
CA LEU A 504 6.11 2.85 -20.63
C LEU A 504 5.32 2.25 -21.79
N ASP A 505 5.82 1.15 -22.37
CA ASP A 505 5.28 0.50 -23.58
C ASP A 505 5.02 1.47 -24.75
N GLY A 506 5.92 2.45 -24.90
CA GLY A 506 5.84 3.46 -25.96
C GLY A 506 4.88 4.61 -25.67
N VAL A 507 4.10 4.57 -24.58
CA VAL A 507 3.32 5.73 -24.10
C VAL A 507 4.29 6.72 -23.45
N GLN A 508 4.44 7.89 -24.06
CA GLN A 508 5.40 8.90 -23.61
C GLN A 508 4.77 9.94 -22.68
N GLN A 509 5.57 10.41 -21.73
CA GLN A 509 5.27 11.55 -20.86
C GLN A 509 6.50 12.44 -20.75
N THR A 510 6.29 13.75 -20.63
CA THR A 510 7.37 14.72 -20.46
C THR A 510 7.08 15.65 -19.28
N PHE A 511 8.13 16.01 -18.56
CA PHE A 511 8.06 17.03 -17.52
C PHE A 511 9.39 17.78 -17.44
N ASP A 512 9.30 19.05 -17.12
CA ASP A 512 10.43 19.98 -17.17
C ASP A 512 10.94 20.30 -15.76
N LEU A 513 12.25 20.56 -15.66
CA LEU A 513 12.79 21.19 -14.47
C LEU A 513 12.31 22.65 -14.38
N THR A 514 12.25 23.18 -13.16
CA THR A 514 12.13 24.63 -12.96
C THR A 514 13.52 25.26 -12.92
N PRO A 515 13.65 26.58 -13.20
CA PRO A 515 14.93 27.29 -13.03
C PRO A 515 15.51 27.15 -11.62
N ARG A 516 14.65 27.11 -10.59
CA ARG A 516 15.08 26.89 -9.20
C ARG A 516 15.70 25.51 -9.02
N MET A 517 15.06 24.46 -9.55
CA MET A 517 15.57 23.10 -9.48
C MET A 517 16.91 22.97 -10.21
N ARG A 518 16.99 23.51 -11.43
CA ARG A 518 18.23 23.56 -12.22
C ARG A 518 19.38 24.19 -11.44
N LYS A 519 19.11 25.31 -10.76
CA LYS A 519 20.09 26.01 -9.90
C LYS A 519 20.45 25.22 -8.63
N SER A 520 19.49 24.53 -8.01
CA SER A 520 19.75 23.70 -6.83
C SER A 520 20.62 22.48 -7.16
N GLY A 521 20.43 21.92 -8.36
CA GLY A 521 21.15 20.73 -8.80
C GLY A 521 20.77 19.47 -8.02
N ALA A 522 21.36 18.36 -8.43
CA ALA A 522 21.32 17.09 -7.71
C ALA A 522 22.68 16.41 -7.79
N LYS A 523 23.04 15.63 -6.78
CA LYS A 523 24.25 14.79 -6.76
C LYS A 523 23.87 13.32 -6.74
N LEU A 524 24.10 12.63 -7.85
CA LEU A 524 23.66 11.25 -8.05
C LEU A 524 24.88 10.34 -8.11
N ASN A 525 24.99 9.36 -7.22
CA ASN A 525 26.16 8.47 -7.14
C ASN A 525 25.85 6.97 -7.12
N ARG A 526 24.57 6.61 -7.15
CA ARG A 526 24.09 5.24 -7.27
C ARG A 526 23.05 5.14 -8.36
N PHE A 527 23.01 4.00 -9.06
CA PHE A 527 21.90 3.60 -9.93
C PHE A 527 21.43 2.21 -9.55
N GLY A 528 20.16 2.06 -9.17
CA GLY A 528 19.60 0.77 -8.80
C GLY A 528 18.34 0.86 -7.98
N LEU A 529 18.18 -0.08 -7.05
CA LEU A 529 16.99 -0.30 -6.24
C LEU A 529 17.16 0.32 -4.86
N ALA A 530 16.12 0.99 -4.34
CA ALA A 530 16.10 1.50 -2.96
C ALA A 530 14.70 1.43 -2.36
N ASN A 531 14.61 1.24 -1.04
CA ASN A 531 13.31 1.27 -0.37
C ASN A 531 12.81 2.70 -0.11
N ILE A 532 11.52 2.79 0.22
CA ILE A 532 10.86 4.01 0.67
C ILE A 532 10.74 3.97 2.19
N ARG A 533 11.00 5.12 2.82
CA ARG A 533 11.13 5.30 4.27
C ARG A 533 10.00 6.13 4.88
N SER A 534 8.82 6.00 4.29
CA SER A 534 7.57 6.50 4.85
C SER A 534 6.65 5.32 4.99
N GLY A 535 5.94 5.20 6.11
CA GLY A 535 5.18 4.01 6.48
C GLY A 535 4.23 3.46 5.43
N GLY A 536 3.94 2.15 5.52
CA GLY A 536 3.06 1.47 4.58
C GLY A 536 3.40 0.00 4.40
N HIS A 537 3.08 -0.54 3.22
CA HIS A 537 3.20 -1.96 2.92
C HIS A 537 4.27 -2.30 1.87
N SER A 538 4.23 -3.52 1.34
CA SER A 538 5.21 -4.08 0.42
C SER A 538 4.75 -4.15 -1.03
N VAL A 539 5.74 -4.09 -1.91
CA VAL A 539 5.61 -4.20 -3.36
C VAL A 539 6.70 -5.13 -3.88
N GLU A 540 6.41 -5.90 -4.92
CA GLU A 540 7.35 -6.84 -5.55
C GLU A 540 7.43 -6.60 -7.04
N PHE A 541 8.60 -6.19 -7.53
CA PHE A 541 8.86 -5.97 -8.94
C PHE A 541 10.27 -6.40 -9.32
N TYR A 542 10.49 -6.62 -10.61
CA TYR A 542 11.75 -7.06 -11.19
C TYR A 542 12.13 -6.20 -12.38
N LEU A 543 13.43 -6.06 -12.62
CA LEU A 543 14.04 -5.32 -13.72
C LEU A 543 15.07 -6.20 -14.41
N ASP A 544 15.10 -6.14 -15.74
CA ASP A 544 16.11 -6.80 -16.56
C ASP A 544 16.50 -5.95 -17.79
N ASP A 545 17.57 -6.36 -18.48
CA ASP A 545 18.09 -5.74 -19.70
C ASP A 545 18.37 -4.23 -19.54
N LEU A 546 18.90 -3.83 -18.38
CA LEU A 546 19.13 -2.43 -18.06
C LEU A 546 20.24 -1.83 -18.92
N THR A 547 19.96 -0.68 -19.52
CA THR A 547 20.98 0.23 -20.05
C THR A 547 20.93 1.53 -19.25
N TYR A 548 22.06 2.06 -18.79
CA TYR A 548 22.10 3.26 -17.94
C TYR A 548 23.40 4.05 -18.06
N THR A 549 23.32 5.35 -17.79
CA THR A 549 24.44 6.29 -17.80
C THR A 549 25.32 6.15 -16.55
N ALA A 550 26.64 6.18 -16.70
CA ALA A 550 27.59 6.23 -15.60
C ALA A 550 28.82 7.10 -15.92
N ARG A 551 29.46 7.64 -14.88
CA ARG A 551 30.72 8.39 -14.91
C ARG A 551 31.79 7.68 -14.09
N ARG A 552 32.50 6.71 -14.68
CA ARG A 552 33.67 6.09 -14.03
C ARG A 552 34.70 5.57 -15.01
N SER A 553 35.97 5.78 -14.66
CA SER A 553 37.14 5.35 -15.43
C SER A 553 37.64 3.93 -15.09
N ARG A 554 37.18 3.34 -13.97
CA ARG A 554 37.60 2.02 -13.50
C ARG A 554 36.40 1.08 -13.30
N ALA A 555 36.66 -0.21 -13.42
CA ALA A 555 35.71 -1.25 -13.06
C ALA A 555 35.47 -1.26 -11.55
N VAL A 556 34.21 -1.45 -11.15
CA VAL A 556 33.86 -1.60 -9.73
C VAL A 556 34.19 -3.02 -9.28
N LYS A 557 34.68 -3.12 -8.03
CA LYS A 557 34.97 -4.39 -7.38
C LYS A 557 33.66 -5.15 -7.19
N PHE A 558 33.64 -6.43 -7.53
CA PHE A 558 32.51 -7.31 -7.22
C PHE A 558 32.29 -7.41 -5.71
N ILE A 559 31.06 -7.14 -5.26
CA ILE A 559 30.63 -7.26 -3.87
C ILE A 559 29.55 -8.33 -3.80
N PRO A 560 29.81 -9.51 -3.18
CA PRO A 560 28.80 -10.55 -3.06
C PRO A 560 27.66 -10.06 -2.17
N GLN A 561 26.41 -10.30 -2.58
CA GLN A 561 25.24 -10.01 -1.74
C GLN A 561 25.34 -10.71 -0.39
N THR A 562 25.13 -9.97 0.68
CA THR A 562 25.11 -10.47 2.05
C THR A 562 23.68 -10.61 2.56
N ARG A 563 23.46 -11.47 3.55
CA ARG A 563 22.16 -11.67 4.20
C ARG A 563 22.22 -11.19 5.64
N VAL A 564 21.19 -10.49 6.07
CA VAL A 564 21.03 -10.04 7.46
C VAL A 564 19.95 -10.90 8.13
N LYS A 565 20.29 -11.53 9.26
CA LYS A 565 19.31 -12.28 10.05
C LYS A 565 18.60 -11.34 11.00
N VAL A 566 17.28 -11.40 11.03
CA VAL A 566 16.52 -10.63 12.02
C VAL A 566 15.36 -11.47 12.58
N PRO A 567 15.17 -11.50 13.91
CA PRO A 567 14.04 -12.18 14.52
C PRO A 567 12.69 -11.69 14.03
N TYR A 568 11.72 -12.60 14.03
CA TYR A 568 10.31 -12.27 13.87
C TYR A 568 9.85 -11.40 15.06
N PRO A 569 9.17 -10.27 14.83
CA PRO A 569 8.69 -9.42 15.92
C PRO A 569 7.44 -10.05 16.56
N HIS A 570 7.63 -10.99 17.47
CA HIS A 570 6.55 -11.75 18.10
C HIS A 570 5.59 -10.86 18.90
N GLU A 571 6.11 -9.89 19.64
CA GLU A 571 5.32 -8.99 20.49
C GLU A 571 4.32 -8.14 19.70
N GLN A 572 4.65 -7.81 18.45
CA GLN A 572 3.80 -7.03 17.55
C GLN A 572 3.17 -7.90 16.45
N ALA A 573 3.19 -9.23 16.63
CA ALA A 573 2.64 -10.22 15.70
C ALA A 573 3.09 -10.01 14.24
N GLY A 574 4.38 -9.76 14.01
CA GLY A 574 4.95 -9.63 12.65
C GLY A 574 5.01 -8.20 12.12
N ARG A 575 4.44 -7.21 12.83
CA ARG A 575 4.66 -5.79 12.53
C ARG A 575 5.88 -5.28 13.27
N ARG A 576 6.57 -4.25 12.79
CA ARG A 576 7.70 -3.65 13.52
C ARG A 576 7.38 -2.31 14.19
N TYR A 577 6.21 -1.75 13.89
CA TYR A 577 5.77 -0.43 14.36
C TYR A 577 4.25 -0.41 14.57
#